data_AF-A0A0M2HKY6-F1
#
_entry.id   AF-A0A0M2HKY6-F1
#
_cell.length_a   1.000
_cell.length_b   1.000
_cell.length_c   1.000
_cell.angle_alpha   90.00
_cell.angle_beta   90.00
_cell.angle_gamma   90.00
#
_symmetry.space_group_name_H-M   'P 1'
#
loop_
_entity.id
_entity.type
_entity.pdbx_description
1 polymer ?
#
loop_
_entity_poly.entity_id
_entity_poly.type
_entity_poly.pdbx_seq_one_letter_code
_entity_poly.pdbx_strand_id
1 'polypeptide(L)'
;MDESPAAPVEPMARDSGERRASGILPWAIAATATLIAVIAIVVLVVNQASERRPVAQLTQDDSVEGTFAVDEDVEFLGLTAADFVSHGSYGALEVWSTTTTEPEDLRCLAIVAEGRVSLFRCSAPTFDTIADFNIEPSLVPPAPSGEPAAHIRFILRDDVVGVYLAPDPEGGYY
;
A
#
# COMPACT_ATOMS: atom_id res chain seq x y z
N MET A 1 -48.56 -20.61 69.74
CA MET A 1 -49.91 -20.12 69.45
C MET A 1 -50.20 -19.03 70.46
N ASP A 2 -50.12 -17.77 70.04
CA ASP A 2 -51.17 -16.75 70.20
C ASP A 2 -50.81 -15.53 69.34
N GLU A 3 -51.82 -14.85 68.81
CA GLU A 3 -51.84 -14.13 67.53
C GLU A 3 -52.34 -12.68 67.71
N SER A 4 -51.75 -11.73 66.93
CA SER A 4 -52.26 -10.39 66.52
C SER A 4 -52.49 -9.26 67.55
N PRO A 5 -52.52 -7.93 67.18
CA PRO A 5 -52.79 -7.36 65.84
C PRO A 5 -51.90 -6.17 65.35
N ALA A 6 -52.13 -5.77 64.09
CA ALA A 6 -51.64 -4.58 63.35
C ALA A 6 -52.11 -3.24 63.99
N ALA A 7 -51.65 -2.00 63.70
CA ALA A 7 -50.83 -1.30 62.68
C ALA A 7 -50.33 0.04 63.31
N PRO A 8 -49.51 0.93 62.68
CA PRO A 8 -50.01 1.83 61.61
C PRO A 8 -49.00 2.14 60.48
N VAL A 9 -49.53 2.53 59.33
CA VAL A 9 -48.79 3.12 58.20
C VAL A 9 -48.94 4.64 58.26
N GLU A 10 -47.83 5.40 58.27
CA GLU A 10 -47.63 6.76 57.73
C GLU A 10 -46.26 7.35 58.17
N PRO A 11 -45.70 8.40 57.53
CA PRO A 11 -45.32 8.56 56.13
C PRO A 11 -43.82 8.94 55.95
N MET A 12 -43.35 8.84 54.70
CA MET A 12 -42.12 9.39 54.09
C MET A 12 -40.99 9.98 54.98
N ALA A 13 -39.80 9.39 54.87
CA ALA A 13 -38.56 10.15 54.73
C ALA A 13 -37.94 9.79 53.38
N ARG A 14 -38.08 10.70 52.41
CA ARG A 14 -37.14 10.83 51.30
C ARG A 14 -35.77 10.98 51.93
N ASP A 15 -34.88 10.01 51.75
CA ASP A 15 -33.47 10.30 51.79
C ASP A 15 -32.93 10.28 50.37
N SER A 16 -32.56 11.48 49.94
CA SER A 16 -32.03 11.79 48.63
C SER A 16 -30.55 11.44 48.68
N GLY A 17 -30.22 10.17 48.44
CA GLY A 17 -28.85 9.73 48.23
C GLY A 17 -28.31 10.27 46.92
N GLU A 18 -27.73 11.47 46.99
CA GLU A 18 -27.00 12.19 45.96
C GLU A 18 -26.32 11.28 44.93
N ARG A 19 -26.75 11.40 43.66
CA ARG A 19 -25.87 11.13 42.52
C ARG A 19 -24.68 12.08 42.63
N ARG A 20 -23.58 11.64 43.25
CA ARG A 20 -22.27 12.25 43.01
C ARG A 20 -21.93 12.02 41.55
N ALA A 21 -22.34 12.95 40.70
CA ALA A 21 -21.66 13.17 39.43
C ALA A 21 -20.21 13.53 39.82
N SER A 22 -19.32 12.54 39.75
CA SER A 22 -17.90 12.79 39.78
C SER A 22 -17.59 13.66 38.56
N GLY A 23 -17.57 14.98 38.76
CA GLY A 23 -17.15 15.93 37.74
C GLY A 23 -15.73 15.57 37.37
N ILE A 24 -15.54 14.98 36.20
CA ILE A 24 -14.22 14.72 35.63
C ILE A 24 -13.54 16.07 35.59
N LEU A 25 -12.45 16.24 36.35
CA LEU A 25 -11.78 17.52 36.41
C LEU A 25 -11.31 17.89 34.99
N PRO A 26 -11.48 19.16 34.58
CA PRO A 26 -11.17 19.59 33.21
C PRO A 26 -9.71 19.34 32.82
N TRP A 27 -8.79 19.30 33.80
CA TRP A 27 -7.39 18.93 33.56
C TRP A 27 -7.21 17.47 33.12
N ALA A 28 -8.04 16.55 33.63
CA ALA A 28 -8.00 15.14 33.24
C ALA A 28 -8.51 14.94 31.81
N ILE A 29 -9.54 15.69 31.41
CA ILE A 29 -10.04 15.70 30.02
C ILE A 29 -8.95 16.23 29.08
N ALA A 30 -8.33 17.36 29.44
CA ALA A 30 -7.25 17.94 28.64
C ALA A 30 -6.06 16.97 28.49
N ALA A 31 -5.60 16.37 29.59
CA ALA A 31 -4.51 15.40 29.57
C ALA A 31 -4.83 14.17 28.69
N THR A 32 -6.07 13.67 28.78
CA THR A 32 -6.51 12.52 27.97
C THR A 32 -6.60 12.88 26.49
N ALA A 33 -7.15 14.06 26.16
CA ALA A 33 -7.22 14.53 24.77
C ALA A 33 -5.83 14.74 24.17
N THR A 34 -4.89 15.33 24.92
CA THR A 34 -3.51 15.49 24.47
C THR A 34 -2.83 14.14 24.25
N LEU A 35 -3.03 13.18 25.16
CA LEU A 35 -2.46 11.84 25.02
C LEU A 35 -2.97 11.14 23.77
N ILE A 36 -4.29 11.20 23.50
CA ILE A 36 -4.89 10.62 22.29
C ILE A 36 -4.32 11.30 21.04
N ALA A 37 -4.21 12.62 21.02
CA ALA A 37 -3.67 13.35 19.88
C ALA A 37 -2.21 12.96 19.60
N VAL A 38 -1.38 12.84 20.64
CA VAL A 38 0.02 12.40 20.50
C VAL A 38 0.09 10.98 19.95
N ILE A 39 -0.69 10.04 20.50
CA ILE A 39 -0.73 8.66 20.01
C ILE A 39 -1.18 8.63 18.55
N ALA A 40 -2.23 9.37 18.19
CA ALA A 40 -2.72 9.44 16.82
C ALA A 40 -1.63 9.97 15.87
N ILE A 41 -0.92 11.03 16.24
CA ILE A 41 0.19 11.57 15.45
C ILE A 41 1.32 10.55 15.32
N VAL A 42 1.71 9.89 16.41
CA VAL A 42 2.77 8.86 16.39
C VAL A 42 2.38 7.71 15.48
N VAL A 43 1.14 7.21 15.57
CA VAL A 43 0.62 6.15 14.69
C VAL A 43 0.64 6.59 13.23
N LEU A 44 0.24 7.83 12.93
CA LEU A 44 0.23 8.38 11.58
C LEU A 44 1.64 8.50 11.00
N VAL A 45 2.58 9.01 11.79
CA VAL A 45 4.00 9.15 11.40
C VAL A 45 4.64 7.78 11.20
N VAL A 46 4.38 6.81 12.09
CA VAL A 46 4.89 5.45 11.95
C VAL A 46 4.30 4.77 10.71
N ASN A 47 3.01 4.95 10.42
CA ASN A 47 2.41 4.42 9.21
C ASN A 47 3.00 5.05 7.94
N GLN A 48 3.22 6.36 7.91
CA GLN A 48 3.84 7.03 6.76
C GLN A 48 5.31 6.60 6.58
N ALA A 49 6.05 6.40 7.68
CA ALA A 49 7.41 5.87 7.63
C ALA A 49 7.46 4.38 7.26
N SER A 50 6.33 3.68 7.32
CA SER A 50 6.22 2.26 6.97
C SER A 50 5.95 2.03 5.47
N GLU A 51 5.76 3.08 4.68
CA GLU A 51 5.89 2.95 3.23
C GLU A 51 7.33 2.54 2.92
N ARG A 52 7.49 1.25 2.60
CA ARG A 52 8.76 0.66 2.19
C ARG A 52 9.35 1.53 1.08
N ARG A 53 10.66 1.79 1.17
CA ARG A 53 11.34 2.65 0.19
C ARG A 53 11.79 1.75 -0.95
N PRO A 54 11.51 2.10 -2.20
CA PRO A 54 11.94 1.26 -3.31
C PRO A 54 13.46 1.10 -3.28
N VAL A 55 13.94 -0.12 -3.54
CA VAL A 55 15.38 -0.43 -3.62
C VAL A 55 16.04 0.25 -4.83
N ALA A 56 15.25 0.55 -5.86
CA ALA A 56 15.64 1.31 -7.02
C ALA A 56 14.46 2.14 -7.54
N GLN A 57 14.75 3.32 -8.08
CA GLN A 57 13.78 4.16 -8.78
C GLN A 57 14.23 4.31 -10.23
N LEU A 58 13.32 3.99 -11.13
CA LEU A 58 13.54 3.97 -12.57
C LEU A 58 12.69 5.09 -13.20
N THR A 59 13.36 6.16 -13.59
CA THR A 59 12.72 7.31 -14.24
C THR A 59 12.51 7.04 -15.72
N GLN A 60 11.41 7.55 -16.24
CA GLN A 60 11.10 7.49 -17.66
C GLN A 60 12.21 8.13 -18.54
N ASP A 61 12.48 7.50 -19.68
CA ASP A 61 13.38 7.96 -20.74
C ASP A 61 12.68 7.87 -22.09
N ASP A 62 12.16 9.01 -22.55
CA ASP A 62 11.46 9.16 -23.83
C ASP A 62 12.37 9.04 -25.05
N SER A 63 13.69 8.99 -24.86
CA SER A 63 14.65 8.91 -25.98
C SER A 63 14.87 7.47 -26.48
N VAL A 64 14.33 6.48 -25.77
CA VAL A 64 14.53 5.07 -26.06
C VAL A 64 13.24 4.46 -26.62
N GLU A 65 13.30 4.01 -27.86
CA GLU A 65 12.21 3.29 -28.51
C GLU A 65 12.26 1.79 -28.19
N GLY A 66 11.08 1.17 -28.03
CA GLY A 66 10.96 -0.27 -27.80
C GLY A 66 11.35 -1.09 -29.04
N THR A 67 12.27 -2.05 -28.85
CA THR A 67 12.69 -3.00 -29.91
C THR A 67 12.29 -4.45 -29.62
N PHE A 68 11.48 -4.67 -28.58
CA PHE A 68 11.07 -5.99 -28.12
C PHE A 68 9.85 -6.52 -28.90
N ALA A 69 9.69 -7.84 -28.89
CA ALA A 69 8.49 -8.48 -29.42
C ALA A 69 7.32 -8.28 -28.47
N VAL A 70 6.18 -7.89 -29.03
CA VAL A 70 4.91 -7.68 -28.33
C VAL A 70 4.04 -8.92 -28.53
N ASP A 71 3.39 -9.38 -27.46
CA ASP A 71 2.48 -10.55 -27.51
C ASP A 71 1.08 -10.16 -28.03
N GLU A 72 0.33 -11.15 -28.53
CA GLU A 72 -1.02 -10.97 -29.11
C GLU A 72 -2.00 -10.21 -28.17
N ASP A 73 -1.87 -10.41 -26.85
CA ASP A 73 -2.72 -9.73 -25.86
C ASP A 73 -2.49 -8.21 -25.83
N VAL A 74 -1.25 -7.78 -26.04
CA VAL A 74 -0.88 -6.36 -26.07
C VAL A 74 -1.22 -5.77 -27.45
N GLU A 75 -1.01 -6.53 -28.52
CA GLU A 75 -1.45 -6.15 -29.87
C GLU A 75 -2.98 -5.98 -29.98
N PHE A 76 -3.74 -6.80 -29.24
CA PHE A 76 -5.21 -6.68 -29.17
C PHE A 76 -5.66 -5.32 -28.61
N LEU A 77 -4.83 -4.68 -27.79
CA LEU A 77 -5.08 -3.32 -27.28
C LEU A 77 -4.65 -2.23 -28.27
N GLY A 78 -4.21 -2.61 -29.47
CA GLY A 78 -3.72 -1.69 -30.50
C GLY A 78 -2.34 -1.11 -30.19
N LEU A 79 -1.60 -1.72 -29.27
CA LEU A 79 -0.27 -1.27 -28.86
C LEU A 79 0.82 -2.01 -29.63
N THR A 80 1.86 -1.28 -30.00
CA THR A 80 3.09 -1.76 -30.61
C THR A 80 4.29 -1.37 -29.74
N ALA A 81 5.47 -1.94 -30.01
CA ALA A 81 6.67 -1.61 -29.24
C ALA A 81 7.02 -0.10 -29.25
N ALA A 82 6.61 0.62 -30.29
CA ALA A 82 6.83 2.07 -30.42
C ALA A 82 5.95 2.91 -29.48
N ASP A 83 4.85 2.34 -28.95
CA ASP A 83 3.95 3.03 -28.03
C ASP A 83 4.45 2.97 -26.57
N PHE A 84 5.55 2.24 -26.32
CA PHE A 84 6.14 2.09 -25.01
C PHE A 84 7.27 3.08 -24.78
N VAL A 85 7.33 3.59 -23.55
CA VAL A 85 8.43 4.40 -23.06
C VAL A 85 9.28 3.61 -22.08
N SER A 86 10.60 3.75 -22.19
CA SER A 86 11.53 3.04 -21.32
C SER A 86 11.61 3.66 -19.93
N HIS A 87 11.79 2.82 -18.92
CA HIS A 87 12.28 3.21 -17.60
C HIS A 87 13.69 2.64 -17.34
N GLY A 88 14.33 2.05 -18.36
CA GLY A 88 15.61 1.36 -18.24
C GLY A 88 15.46 -0.08 -17.77
N SER A 89 16.43 -0.55 -16.98
CA SER A 89 16.57 -1.97 -16.62
C SER A 89 16.83 -2.19 -15.14
N TYR A 90 16.29 -3.28 -14.60
CA TYR A 90 16.64 -3.83 -13.30
C TYR A 90 17.18 -5.25 -13.46
N GLY A 91 18.52 -5.38 -13.48
CA GLY A 91 19.17 -6.66 -13.81
C GLY A 91 18.92 -7.04 -15.27
N ALA A 92 18.46 -8.27 -15.50
CA ALA A 92 18.10 -8.78 -16.82
C ALA A 92 16.70 -8.34 -17.30
N LEU A 93 15.96 -7.58 -16.49
CA LEU A 93 14.60 -7.13 -16.81
C LEU A 93 14.63 -5.70 -17.35
N GLU A 94 14.03 -5.48 -18.50
CA GLU A 94 13.74 -4.14 -19.00
C GLU A 94 12.33 -3.73 -18.57
N VAL A 95 12.17 -2.47 -18.19
CA VAL A 95 10.92 -1.94 -17.62
C VAL A 95 10.40 -0.85 -18.55
N TRP A 96 9.15 -1.00 -18.96
CA TRP A 96 8.53 -0.14 -19.96
C TRP A 96 7.13 0.24 -19.50
N SER A 97 6.66 1.44 -19.85
CA SER A 97 5.28 1.84 -19.62
C SER A 97 4.62 2.35 -20.88
N THR A 98 3.30 2.39 -20.88
CA THR A 98 2.51 3.00 -21.95
C THR A 98 1.15 3.42 -21.39
N THR A 99 0.43 4.24 -22.15
CA THR A 99 -0.95 4.62 -21.85
C THR A 99 -1.86 4.18 -23.00
N THR A 100 -2.91 3.42 -22.70
CA THR A 100 -3.92 3.11 -23.73
C THR A 100 -4.76 4.34 -24.03
N THR A 101 -5.27 4.50 -25.25
CA THR A 101 -6.14 5.64 -25.61
C THR A 101 -7.63 5.27 -25.58
N GLU A 102 -7.97 3.99 -25.75
CA GLU A 102 -9.33 3.45 -25.59
C GLU A 102 -9.26 2.07 -24.93
N PRO A 103 -10.23 1.67 -24.09
CA PRO A 103 -11.44 2.42 -23.71
C PRO A 103 -11.28 3.40 -22.53
N GLU A 104 -10.22 3.34 -21.73
CA GLU A 104 -10.14 4.07 -20.46
C GLU A 104 -8.72 4.54 -20.07
N ASP A 105 -8.00 5.30 -20.91
CA ASP A 105 -6.72 5.97 -20.57
C ASP A 105 -5.82 5.18 -19.58
N LEU A 106 -5.65 3.88 -19.80
CA LEU A 106 -5.11 2.98 -18.78
C LEU A 106 -3.61 3.16 -18.73
N ARG A 107 -3.06 3.26 -17.52
CA ARG A 107 -1.61 3.21 -17.32
C ARG A 107 -1.16 1.77 -17.30
N CYS A 108 -0.24 1.43 -18.17
CA CYS A 108 0.24 0.07 -18.34
C CYS A 108 1.74 -0.02 -18.09
N LEU A 109 2.14 -1.14 -17.51
CA LEU A 109 3.51 -1.49 -17.17
C LEU A 109 3.84 -2.83 -17.83
N ALA A 110 4.91 -2.85 -18.62
CA ALA A 110 5.47 -4.02 -19.26
C ALA A 110 6.83 -4.37 -18.65
N ILE A 111 7.00 -5.64 -18.30
CA ILE A 111 8.29 -6.21 -17.95
C ILE A 111 8.73 -7.07 -19.12
N VAL A 112 9.87 -6.69 -19.71
CA VAL A 112 10.46 -7.36 -20.86
C VAL A 112 11.66 -8.16 -20.37
N ALA A 113 11.68 -9.44 -20.73
CA ALA A 113 12.80 -10.33 -20.48
C ALA A 113 13.12 -11.06 -21.79
N GLU A 114 14.40 -11.26 -22.09
CA GLU A 114 14.84 -11.94 -23.31
C GLU A 114 14.25 -11.34 -24.61
N GLY A 115 14.06 -10.02 -24.64
CA GLY A 115 13.58 -9.28 -25.80
C GLY A 115 12.09 -9.46 -26.13
N ARG A 116 11.28 -9.95 -25.19
CA ARG A 116 9.82 -10.07 -25.33
C ARG A 116 9.09 -9.61 -24.07
N VAL A 117 7.86 -9.14 -24.23
CA VAL A 117 6.99 -8.86 -23.08
C VAL A 117 6.75 -10.16 -22.31
N SER A 118 7.16 -10.21 -21.04
CA SER A 118 6.94 -11.37 -20.15
C SER A 118 5.79 -11.13 -19.18
N LEU A 119 5.49 -9.87 -18.89
CA LEU A 119 4.38 -9.47 -18.03
C LEU A 119 3.86 -8.11 -18.48
N PHE A 120 2.53 -8.00 -18.60
CA PHE A 120 1.86 -6.75 -18.92
C PHE A 120 0.70 -6.52 -17.94
N ARG A 121 0.66 -5.35 -17.32
CA ARG A 121 -0.37 -4.99 -16.32
C ARG A 121 -0.83 -3.57 -16.57
N CYS A 122 -2.14 -3.36 -16.49
CA CYS A 122 -2.75 -2.05 -16.63
C CYS A 122 -3.62 -1.73 -15.42
N SER A 123 -3.69 -0.46 -15.06
CA SER A 123 -4.62 0.07 -14.07
C SER A 123 -5.22 1.39 -14.55
N ALA A 124 -6.37 1.75 -13.99
CA ALA A 124 -6.92 3.08 -14.21
C ALA A 124 -5.92 4.15 -13.72
N PRO A 125 -5.91 5.36 -14.30
CA PRO A 125 -4.92 6.40 -14.01
C PRO A 125 -4.94 6.88 -12.55
N THR A 126 -6.00 6.60 -11.80
CA THR A 126 -6.14 6.91 -10.37
C THR A 126 -5.46 5.90 -9.45
N PHE A 127 -5.02 4.74 -9.96
CA PHE A 127 -4.37 3.69 -9.18
C PHE A 127 -2.96 3.43 -9.69
N ASP A 128 -2.03 3.21 -8.75
CA ASP A 128 -0.68 2.75 -9.08
C ASP A 128 -0.74 1.42 -9.86
N THR A 129 0.03 1.31 -10.93
CA THR A 129 0.10 0.06 -11.70
C THR A 129 1.14 -0.85 -11.06
N ILE A 130 0.72 -2.02 -10.61
CA ILE A 130 1.58 -2.97 -9.88
C ILE A 130 1.83 -4.19 -10.76
N ALA A 131 3.10 -4.58 -10.90
CA ALA A 131 3.53 -5.79 -11.58
C ALA A 131 4.47 -6.60 -10.70
N ASP A 132 4.02 -7.79 -10.31
CA ASP A 132 4.80 -8.75 -9.52
C ASP A 132 5.43 -9.78 -10.46
N PHE A 133 6.75 -9.93 -10.40
CA PHE A 133 7.53 -10.78 -11.28
C PHE A 133 8.45 -11.71 -10.48
N ASN A 134 8.42 -12.99 -10.83
CA ASN A 134 9.33 -14.00 -10.28
C ASN A 134 10.47 -14.23 -11.26
N ILE A 135 11.71 -14.18 -10.77
CA ILE A 135 12.90 -14.38 -11.57
C ILE A 135 13.95 -15.17 -10.79
N GLU A 136 14.81 -15.88 -11.52
CA GLU A 136 16.00 -16.51 -10.94
C GLU A 136 16.86 -15.44 -10.24
N PRO A 137 17.17 -15.58 -8.93
CA PRO A 137 17.87 -14.54 -8.17
C PRO A 137 19.23 -14.12 -8.72
N SER A 138 19.89 -14.98 -9.50
CA SER A 138 21.18 -14.66 -10.12
C SER A 138 21.09 -13.66 -11.28
N LEU A 139 19.90 -13.39 -11.80
CA LEU A 139 19.67 -12.50 -12.94
C LEU A 139 19.37 -11.05 -12.55
N VAL A 140 19.29 -10.77 -11.24
CA VAL A 140 18.95 -9.45 -10.71
C VAL A 140 19.90 -9.06 -9.58
N PRO A 141 20.05 -7.75 -9.30
CA PRO A 141 20.81 -7.31 -8.13
C PRO A 141 20.25 -7.94 -6.85
N PRO A 142 21.11 -8.38 -5.92
CA PRO A 142 20.67 -8.90 -4.63
C PRO A 142 19.95 -7.81 -3.82
N ALA A 143 19.19 -8.23 -2.81
CA ALA A 143 18.57 -7.29 -1.89
C ALA A 143 19.62 -6.44 -1.15
N PRO A 144 19.24 -5.27 -0.58
CA PRO A 144 20.15 -4.47 0.23
C PRO A 144 20.77 -5.23 1.42
N SER A 145 20.12 -6.29 1.92
CA SER A 145 20.64 -7.20 2.93
C SER A 145 21.77 -8.12 2.40
N GLY A 146 21.94 -8.21 1.09
CA GLY A 146 22.83 -9.15 0.39
C GLY A 146 22.19 -10.51 0.09
N GLU A 147 20.94 -10.73 0.52
CA GLU A 147 20.22 -11.97 0.25
C GLU A 147 19.77 -12.05 -1.22
N PRO A 148 19.69 -13.26 -1.79
CA PRO A 148 19.11 -13.47 -3.11
C PRO A 148 17.66 -12.96 -3.14
N ALA A 149 17.28 -12.25 -4.21
CA ALA A 149 15.93 -11.75 -4.41
C ALA A 149 15.29 -12.46 -5.61
N ALA A 150 14.25 -13.25 -5.35
CA ALA A 150 13.52 -13.98 -6.38
C ALA A 150 12.23 -13.28 -6.83
N HIS A 151 11.68 -12.43 -5.96
CA HIS A 151 10.37 -11.82 -6.15
C HIS A 151 10.47 -10.31 -6.17
N ILE A 152 10.08 -9.71 -7.30
CA ILE A 152 10.22 -8.29 -7.56
C ILE A 152 8.85 -7.71 -7.81
N ARG A 153 8.54 -6.63 -7.12
CA ARG A 153 7.36 -5.81 -7.36
C ARG A 153 7.78 -4.50 -8.00
N PHE A 154 7.23 -4.23 -9.16
CA PHE A 154 7.34 -2.95 -9.83
C PHE A 154 6.05 -2.17 -9.61
N ILE A 155 6.18 -0.91 -9.19
CA ILE A 155 5.05 0.00 -8.99
C ILE A 155 5.29 1.23 -9.85
N LEU A 156 4.46 1.41 -10.87
CA LEU A 156 4.42 2.64 -11.66
C LEU A 156 3.54 3.66 -10.94
N ARG A 157 4.15 4.78 -10.56
CA ARG A 157 3.48 5.95 -10.02
C ARG A 157 3.95 7.17 -10.80
N ASP A 158 3.00 7.81 -11.46
CA ASP A 158 3.28 8.87 -12.43
C ASP A 158 4.29 8.37 -13.47
N ASP A 159 5.44 9.02 -13.63
CA ASP A 159 6.47 8.67 -14.62
C ASP A 159 7.66 7.91 -13.99
N VAL A 160 7.50 7.38 -12.78
CA VAL A 160 8.55 6.70 -12.03
C VAL A 160 8.12 5.29 -11.66
N VAL A 161 8.97 4.31 -11.96
CA VAL A 161 8.80 2.94 -11.49
C VAL A 161 9.66 2.70 -10.26
N GLY A 162 8.99 2.43 -9.13
CA GLY A 162 9.62 1.93 -7.92
C GLY A 162 9.81 0.42 -7.98
N VAL A 163 11.01 -0.05 -7.67
CA VAL A 163 11.34 -1.47 -7.58
C VAL A 163 11.41 -1.89 -6.11
N TYR A 164 10.73 -2.98 -5.77
CA TYR A 164 10.62 -3.52 -4.43
C TYR A 164 10.96 -5.00 -4.45
N LEU A 165 11.74 -5.48 -3.47
CA LEU A 165 12.18 -6.87 -3.42
C LEU A 165 11.59 -7.57 -2.21
N ALA A 166 10.89 -8.68 -2.39
CA ALA A 166 10.57 -9.55 -1.25
C ALA A 166 11.71 -10.58 -1.04
N PRO A 167 12.19 -10.76 0.20
CA PRO A 167 13.13 -11.82 0.52
C PRO A 167 12.46 -13.19 0.36
N ASP A 168 13.28 -14.19 0.02
CA ASP A 168 12.90 -15.61 0.03
C ASP A 168 13.52 -16.29 1.28
N PRO A 169 12.73 -16.90 2.19
CA PRO A 169 11.27 -17.04 2.16
C PRO A 169 10.54 -15.74 2.53
N GLU A 170 9.31 -15.60 2.00
CA GLU A 170 8.49 -14.39 2.03
C GLU A 170 8.41 -13.71 3.42
N GLY A 171 9.24 -12.69 3.62
CA GLY A 171 9.21 -11.76 4.76
C GLY A 171 8.62 -10.38 4.42
N GLY A 172 8.15 -10.24 3.19
CA GLY A 172 7.63 -9.01 2.56
C GLY A 172 8.71 -8.10 1.96
N TYR A 173 8.31 -7.23 1.04
CA TYR A 173 9.13 -6.24 0.31
C TYR A 173 10.06 -5.30 1.11
N TYR A 174 11.26 -5.02 0.62
CA TYR A 174 12.12 -3.91 1.06
C TYR A 174 11.82 -2.64 0.28
#